data_AF-X6CUT0-F1
#
_entry.id   AF-X6CUT0-F1
#
_cell.length_a   1.000
_cell.length_b   1.000
_cell.length_c   1.000
_cell.angle_alpha   90.00
_cell.angle_beta   90.00
_cell.angle_gamma   90.00
#
_symmetry.space_group_name_H-M   'P 1'
#
loop_
_entity.id
_entity.type
_entity.pdbx_description
1 polymer ?
#
loop_
_entity_poly.entity_id
_entity_poly.type
_entity_poly.pdbx_seq_one_letter_code
_entity_poly.pdbx_strand_id
1 'polypeptide(L)' 'MVEFNFGGPPMGDDDVELSAECRRQLLPLVREIVQAAVAVGWNEEDVLLGLVELAWNLYEERREDTQ' A
#
# COMPACT_ATOMS: atom_id res chain seq x y z
N MET A 1 3.45 16.69 -0.18
CA MET A 1 2.46 15.60 -0.10
C MET A 1 2.55 14.83 -1.40
N VAL A 2 2.62 13.51 -1.35
CA VAL A 2 2.49 12.69 -2.55
C VAL A 2 1.05 12.86 -3.05
N GLU A 3 0.91 13.22 -4.32
CA GLU A 3 -0.40 13.32 -4.96
C GLU A 3 -0.73 11.97 -5.58
N PHE A 4 -1.80 11.34 -5.09
CA PHE A 4 -2.30 10.08 -5.66
C PHE A 4 -3.29 10.39 -6.78
N ASN A 5 -3.04 9.85 -7.97
CA ASN A 5 -3.88 10.08 -9.14
C ASN A 5 -4.47 8.78 -9.68
N PHE A 6 -5.41 8.22 -8.91
CA PHE A 6 -6.20 7.07 -9.35
C PHE A 6 -7.08 7.49 -10.53
N GLY A 7 -7.10 6.66 -11.57
CA GLY A 7 -8.07 6.81 -12.66
C GLY A 7 -9.51 6.55 -12.20
N GLY A 8 -10.44 6.56 -13.15
CA GLY A 8 -11.79 6.03 -12.90
C GLY A 8 -11.74 4.56 -12.45
N PRO A 9 -12.84 4.02 -11.89
CA PRO A 9 -12.90 2.62 -11.51
C PRO A 9 -12.57 1.73 -12.74
N PRO A 10 -11.83 0.62 -12.55
CA PRO A 10 -11.62 -0.35 -13.61
C PRO A 10 -12.97 -0.80 -14.19
N MET A 11 -12.99 -1.14 -15.48
CA MET A 11 -14.21 -1.57 -16.19
C MET A 11 -14.04 -3.02 -16.66
N GLY A 12 -14.20 -3.98 -15.73
CA GLY A 12 -14.22 -5.43 -16.00
C GLY A 12 -13.09 -6.19 -15.28
N ASP A 13 -13.25 -7.51 -15.06
CA ASP A 13 -12.41 -8.41 -14.22
C ASP A 13 -11.35 -7.65 -13.38
N ASP A 14 -11.91 -6.94 -12.40
CA ASP A 14 -11.43 -5.66 -11.87
C ASP A 14 -10.26 -5.79 -10.88
N ASP A 15 -9.99 -7.00 -10.38
CA ASP A 15 -9.02 -7.22 -9.29
C ASP A 15 -7.56 -7.01 -9.77
N VAL A 16 -7.26 -7.42 -11.01
CA VAL A 16 -5.91 -7.27 -11.60
C VAL A 16 -5.65 -5.80 -11.93
N GLU A 17 -6.66 -5.08 -12.42
CA GLU A 17 -6.56 -3.65 -12.74
C GLU A 17 -6.44 -2.80 -11.47
N LEU A 18 -7.21 -3.12 -10.42
CA LEU A 18 -7.13 -2.46 -9.12
C LEU A 18 -5.76 -2.67 -8.47
N SER A 19 -5.24 -3.90 -8.44
CA SER A 19 -3.93 -4.21 -7.86
C SER A 19 -2.80 -3.50 -8.62
N ALA A 20 -2.88 -3.43 -9.95
CA ALA A 20 -1.92 -2.73 -10.78
C ALA A 20 -1.91 -1.21 -10.52
N GLU A 21 -3.09 -0.59 -10.41
CA GLU A 21 -3.19 0.85 -10.14
C GLU A 21 -2.77 1.21 -8.72
N CYS A 22 -3.18 0.42 -7.71
CA CYS A 22 -2.68 0.56 -6.34
C CYS A 22 -1.16 0.44 -6.28
N ARG A 23 -0.57 -0.54 -6.97
CA ARG A 23 0.89 -0.67 -7.07
C ARG A 23 1.52 0.55 -7.71
N ARG A 24 0.98 1.06 -8.82
CA ARG A 24 1.51 2.24 -9.52
C ARG A 24 1.59 3.46 -8.61
N GLN A 25 0.54 3.70 -7.82
CA GLN A 25 0.42 4.86 -6.93
C GLN A 25 1.24 4.71 -5.64
N LEU A 26 1.21 3.52 -5.02
CA LEU A 26 1.76 3.31 -3.68
C LEU A 26 3.22 2.87 -3.68
N LEU A 27 3.70 2.20 -4.74
CA LEU A 27 5.07 1.68 -4.78
C LEU A 27 6.16 2.77 -4.58
N PRO A 28 6.05 3.98 -5.16
CA PRO A 28 7.01 5.05 -4.88
C PRO A 28 7.06 5.40 -3.39
N LEU A 29 5.89 5.55 -2.75
CA LEU A 29 5.80 5.87 -1.32
C LEU A 29 6.36 4.76 -0.44
N VAL A 30 6.01 3.49 -0.74
CA VAL A 30 6.56 2.33 -0.02
C VAL A 30 8.08 2.30 -0.11
N ARG A 31 8.64 2.58 -1.29
CA ARG A 31 10.10 2.65 -1.48
C ARG A 31 10.74 3.77 -0.68
N GLU A 32 10.14 4.95 -0.64
CA GLU A 32 10.64 6.07 0.16
C GLU A 32 10.66 5.73 1.66
N ILE A 33 9.60 5.11 2.17
CA ILE A 33 9.52 4.67 3.58
C ILE A 33 10.59 3.64 3.89
N VAL A 34 10.72 2.60 3.06
CA VAL A 34 11.71 1.54 3.23
C VAL A 34 13.12 2.12 3.20
N GLN A 35 13.43 2.99 2.22
CA GLN A 35 14.73 3.63 2.11
C GLN A 35 15.06 4.49 3.34
N ALA A 36 14.09 5.25 3.84
CA ALA A 36 14.28 6.08 5.03
C ALA A 36 14.53 5.23 6.29
N ALA A 37 13.80 4.13 6.46
CA ALA A 37 13.97 3.22 7.60
C ALA A 37 15.32 2.48 7.55
N VAL A 38 15.69 1.95 6.38
CA VAL A 38 16.97 1.26 6.17
C VAL A 38 18.15 2.22 6.38
N ALA A 39 18.02 3.49 5.98
CA ALA A 39 19.06 4.51 6.19
C ALA A 39 19.37 4.77 7.67
N VAL A 40 18.43 4.48 8.58
CA VAL A 40 18.65 4.57 10.04
C VAL A 40 18.89 3.20 10.70
N GLY A 41 19.17 2.18 9.89
CA GLY A 41 19.63 0.86 10.34
C GLY A 41 18.55 -0.19 10.56
N TRP A 42 17.32 0.03 10.10
CA TRP A 42 16.26 -0.98 10.20
C TRP A 42 16.46 -2.09 9.17
N ASN A 43 16.00 -3.30 9.48
CA ASN A 43 15.99 -4.41 8.53
C ASN A 43 14.90 -4.18 7.46
N GLU A 44 15.25 -4.33 6.19
CA GLU A 44 14.34 -4.10 5.06
C GLU A 44 13.14 -5.06 5.07
N GLU A 45 13.36 -6.34 5.34
CA GLU A 45 12.30 -7.37 5.39
C GLU A 45 11.32 -7.09 6.53
N ASP A 46 11.81 -6.73 7.71
CA ASP A 46 10.96 -6.39 8.86
C ASP A 46 10.10 -5.14 8.58
N VAL A 47 10.67 -4.13 7.91
CA VAL A 47 9.92 -2.93 7.52
C VAL A 47 8.84 -3.27 6.50
N LEU A 48 9.17 -4.08 5.49
CA LEU A 48 8.20 -4.52 4.49
C LEU A 48 7.07 -5.35 5.13
N LEU A 49 7.41 -6.24 6.06
CA LEU A 49 6.42 -7.02 6.81
C LEU A 49 5.51 -6.12 7.63
N GLY A 50 6.06 -5.14 8.36
CA GLY A 50 5.27 -4.20 9.14
C GLY A 50 4.32 -3.35 8.27
N LEU A 51 4.72 -3.00 7.05
CA LEU A 51 3.83 -2.30 6.10
C LEU A 51 2.67 -3.20 5.62
N VAL A 52 2.92 -4.49 5.41
CA VAL A 52 1.86 -5.47 5.07
C VAL A 52 0.88 -5.63 6.23
N GLU A 53 1.38 -5.78 7.45
CA GLU A 53 0.54 -5.91 8.66
C GLU A 53 -0.33 -4.66 8.87
N LEU A 54 0.24 -3.47 8.72
CA LEU A 54 -0.51 -2.21 8.80
C LEU A 54 -1.63 -2.13 7.75
N ALA A 55 -1.33 -2.44 6.49
CA ALA A 55 -2.32 -2.40 5.42
C ALA A 55 -3.46 -3.41 5.66
N TRP A 56 -3.12 -4.59 6.19
CA TRP A 56 -4.10 -5.63 6.54
C TRP A 56 -5.01 -5.20 7.70
N ASN A 57 -4.44 -4.64 8.77
CA ASN A 57 -5.22 -4.16 9.91
C ASN A 57 -6.23 -3.08 9.49
N LEU A 58 -5.82 -2.12 8.65
CA LEU A 58 -6.72 -1.09 8.12
C LEU A 58 -7.89 -1.67 7.31
N TYR A 59 -7.63 -2.76 6.57
CA TYR A 59 -8.68 -3.45 5.82
C TYR A 59 -9.69 -4.14 6.76
N GLU A 60 -9.19 -4.87 7.77
CA GLU A 60 -10.08 -5.55 8.73
C GLU A 60 -10.88 -4.54 9.57
N GLU A 61 -10.28 -3.44 10.03
CA GLU A 61 -11.00 -2.36 10.73
C GLU A 61 -12.16 -1.82 9.89
N ARG A 62 -11.91 -1.50 8.60
CA ARG A 62 -12.96 -1.03 7.69
C ARG A 62 -14.06 -2.08 7.45
N ARG A 63 -13.71 -3.36 7.46
CA ARG A 63 -14.65 -4.46 7.27
C ARG A 63 -15.54 -4.63 8.49
N GLU A 64 -14.99 -4.49 9.69
CA GLU A 64 -15.74 -4.50 10.95
C GLU A 64 -16.71 -3.31 11.04
N ASP A 65 -16.29 -2.11 10.63
CA ASP A 65 -17.15 -0.91 10.61
C ASP A 65 -18.37 -1.03 9.67
N THR A 66 -18.30 -1.92 8.68
CA THR A 66 -19.36 -2.13 7.68
C THR A 66 -20.31 -3.26 8.08
N GLN A 67 -20.13 -3.87 9.26
CA GLN A 67 -20.88 -5.04 9.75
C GLN A 67 -21.84 -4.67 10.89
#